data_AF-A0A9D6M4H6-F1
#
_entry.id   AF-A0A9D6M4H6-F1
#
_cell.length_a   1.000
_cell.length_b   1.000
_cell.length_c   1.000
_cell.angle_alpha   90.00
_cell.angle_beta   90.00
_cell.angle_gamma   90.00
#
_symmetry.space_group_name_H-M   'P 1'
#
loop_
_entity.id
_entity.type
_entity.pdbx_description
1 polymer ?
#
loop_
_entity_poly.entity_id
_entity_poly.type
_entity_poly.pdbx_seq_one_letter_code
_entity_poly.pdbx_strand_id
1 'polypeptide(L)'
;MHFLLPTSDSRLTTPNFIAIHISSRKENNRWPAERFIELGNELIKKYNVTPLILWAPGSSKNPRHPGDDARAAEIAKNMVSTPFLYKTTKLKELIAAISVCKLVVCCDGGAMHIAAALGKPIISIWGSTDKRRWSPWKVENIILQKGMNAAEVNTEEATAAFAALWKEAHFA
;
A
#
# COMPACT_ATOMS: atom_id res chain seq x y z
N MET A 1 -5.80 35.78 25.05
CA MET A 1 -4.56 35.06 24.69
C MET A 1 -4.71 34.61 23.23
N HIS A 2 -4.36 35.48 22.29
CA HIS A 2 -4.40 35.18 20.86
C HIS A 2 -3.19 34.32 20.51
N PHE A 3 -3.42 33.11 20.02
CA PHE A 3 -2.38 32.35 19.33
C PHE A 3 -2.26 32.91 17.91
N LEU A 4 -1.22 33.71 17.68
CA LEU A 4 -0.75 34.05 16.34
C LEU A 4 -0.23 32.75 15.71
N LEU A 5 -0.91 32.26 14.68
CA LEU A 5 -0.33 31.25 13.79
C LEU A 5 0.81 31.91 13.02
N PRO A 6 1.98 31.26 12.90
CA PRO A 6 3.10 31.82 12.15
C PRO A 6 2.68 32.04 10.69
N THR A 7 2.85 33.28 10.25
CA THR A 7 2.64 33.73 8.87
C THR A 7 3.71 33.14 7.96
N SER A 8 3.27 32.44 6.92
CA SER A 8 3.94 32.20 5.64
C SER A 8 5.46 31.92 5.69
N ASP A 9 5.81 30.64 5.85
CA ASP A 9 7.00 30.08 5.21
C ASP A 9 6.56 29.01 4.19
N SER A 10 7.15 29.10 3.01
CA SER A 10 6.84 28.33 1.81
C SER A 10 7.29 26.86 1.93
N ARG A 11 6.31 25.95 1.78
CA ARG A 11 6.43 24.48 1.61
C ARG A 11 6.34 23.63 2.88
N LEU A 12 5.21 23.69 3.59
CA LEU A 12 4.68 22.46 4.19
C LEU A 12 4.05 21.62 3.07
N THR A 13 4.88 21.00 2.24
CA THR A 13 4.38 20.01 1.27
C THR A 13 3.87 18.82 2.07
N THR A 14 2.58 18.48 1.92
CA THR A 14 2.04 17.24 2.48
C THR A 14 2.90 16.08 2.00
N PRO A 15 3.36 15.16 2.88
CA PRO A 15 4.20 14.05 2.47
C PRO A 15 3.55 13.27 1.32
N ASN A 16 4.36 12.79 0.39
CA ASN A 16 3.92 11.94 -0.72
C ASN A 16 3.63 10.52 -0.22
N PHE A 17 2.66 10.37 0.68
CA PHE A 17 2.33 9.09 1.28
C PHE A 17 1.79 8.13 0.21
N ILE A 18 2.38 6.95 0.14
CA ILE A 18 1.88 5.82 -0.62
C ILE A 18 1.58 4.68 0.36
N ALA A 19 0.34 4.19 0.33
CA ALA A 19 -0.06 3.10 1.22
C ALA A 19 0.43 1.78 0.61
N ILE A 20 1.16 0.97 1.39
CA ILE A 20 1.51 -0.40 1.03
C ILE A 20 0.82 -1.32 2.02
N HIS A 21 -0.29 -1.95 1.61
CA HIS A 21 -1.03 -2.87 2.46
C HIS A 21 -0.63 -4.33 2.16
N ILE A 22 0.04 -4.97 3.12
CA ILE A 22 0.77 -6.24 2.90
C ILE A 22 -0.06 -7.50 3.19
N SER A 23 -1.21 -7.35 3.85
CA SER A 23 -2.00 -8.48 4.32
C SER A 23 -2.91 -9.07 3.24
N SER A 24 -2.89 -10.39 3.14
CA SER A 24 -3.91 -11.18 2.44
C SER A 24 -4.21 -12.47 3.21
N ARG A 25 -5.49 -12.86 3.25
CA ARG A 25 -5.93 -14.08 3.95
C ARG A 25 -5.59 -15.36 3.19
N LYS A 26 -5.59 -15.30 1.86
CA LYS A 26 -5.27 -16.46 1.02
C LYS A 26 -3.77 -16.50 0.78
N GLU A 27 -3.14 -17.65 1.03
CA GLU A 27 -1.69 -17.81 0.87
C GLU A 27 -1.22 -17.42 -0.53
N ASN A 28 -1.88 -17.94 -1.57
CA ASN A 28 -1.52 -17.65 -2.97
C ASN A 28 -1.69 -16.18 -3.37
N ASN A 29 -2.32 -15.37 -2.53
CA ASN A 29 -2.52 -13.95 -2.79
C ASN A 29 -1.56 -13.08 -1.97
N ARG A 30 -0.67 -13.68 -1.16
CA ARG A 30 0.35 -12.95 -0.41
C ARG A 30 1.54 -12.70 -1.31
N TRP A 31 1.83 -11.44 -1.57
CA TRP A 31 3.08 -11.07 -2.21
C TRP A 31 4.24 -11.14 -1.22
N PRO A 32 5.42 -11.69 -1.57
CA PRO A 32 6.52 -11.89 -0.61
C PRO A 32 7.00 -10.58 0.05
N ALA A 33 7.51 -10.65 1.28
CA ALA A 33 7.96 -9.47 2.03
C ALA A 33 9.15 -8.78 1.34
N GLU A 34 10.05 -9.58 0.77
CA GLU A 34 11.23 -9.15 0.02
C GLU A 34 10.85 -8.29 -1.19
N ARG A 35 9.71 -8.61 -1.82
CA ARG A 35 9.18 -7.83 -2.95
C ARG A 35 8.61 -6.48 -2.52
N PHE A 36 7.96 -6.41 -1.36
CA PHE A 36 7.54 -5.13 -0.79
C PHE A 36 8.73 -4.26 -0.38
N ILE A 37 9.79 -4.87 0.17
CA ILE A 37 11.04 -4.17 0.52
C ILE A 37 11.68 -3.58 -0.73
N GLU A 38 11.89 -4.43 -1.75
CA GLU A 38 12.49 -4.05 -3.02
C GLU A 38 11.67 -2.95 -3.71
N LEU A 39 10.35 -3.11 -3.82
CA LEU A 39 9.47 -2.08 -4.37
C LEU A 39 9.57 -0.78 -3.56
N GLY A 40 9.42 -0.83 -2.24
CA GLY A 40 9.47 0.35 -1.39
C GLY A 40 10.77 1.14 -1.57
N ASN A 41 11.91 0.44 -1.59
CA ASN A 41 13.23 1.04 -1.80
C ASN A 41 13.37 1.69 -3.18
N GLU A 42 12.92 1.01 -4.24
CA GLU A 42 12.91 1.55 -5.60
C GLU A 42 12.04 2.80 -5.71
N LEU A 43 10.86 2.78 -5.08
CA LEU A 43 9.95 3.93 -5.12
C LEU A 43 10.50 5.14 -4.37
N ILE A 44 11.08 4.95 -3.18
CA ILE A 44 11.75 6.01 -2.42
C ILE A 44 12.85 6.66 -3.26
N LYS A 45 13.69 5.84 -3.89
CA LYS A 45 14.83 6.30 -4.70
C LYS A 45 14.41 7.11 -5.91
N LYS A 46 13.29 6.74 -6.56
CA LYS A 46 12.88 7.30 -7.86
C LYS A 46 11.85 8.43 -7.79
N TYR A 47 10.97 8.42 -6.79
CA TYR A 47 9.74 9.23 -6.83
C TYR A 47 9.53 10.15 -5.61
N ASN A 48 10.52 10.27 -4.71
CA ASN A 48 10.43 11.07 -3.48
C ASN A 48 9.12 10.80 -2.71
N VAL A 49 8.80 9.51 -2.53
CA VAL A 49 7.60 9.06 -1.82
C VAL A 49 7.91 8.61 -0.41
N THR A 50 6.86 8.58 0.41
CA THR A 50 6.92 8.14 1.79
C THR A 50 6.04 6.88 1.95
N PRO A 51 6.62 5.68 2.02
CA PRO A 51 5.86 4.46 2.24
C PRO A 51 5.20 4.44 3.63
N LEU A 52 3.90 4.20 3.64
CA LEU A 52 3.11 3.87 4.82
C LEU A 52 2.72 2.40 4.74
N ILE A 53 3.40 1.56 5.51
CA ILE A 53 3.14 0.12 5.57
C ILE A 53 1.94 -0.13 6.49
N LEU A 54 0.91 -0.75 5.93
CA LEU A 54 -0.34 -1.09 6.59
C LEU A 54 -0.53 -2.59 6.63
N TRP A 55 -1.05 -3.10 7.74
CA TRP A 55 -1.34 -4.53 7.87
C TRP A 55 -2.45 -4.81 8.88
N ALA A 56 -3.02 -6.01 8.78
CA ALA A 56 -3.87 -6.59 9.80
C ALA A 56 -3.00 -7.20 10.91
N PRO A 57 -3.18 -6.81 12.19
CA PRO A 57 -2.33 -7.25 13.28
C PRO A 57 -2.55 -8.71 13.65
N GLY A 58 -1.58 -9.31 14.33
CA GLY A 58 -1.66 -10.64 14.90
C GLY A 58 -0.64 -11.62 14.33
N SER A 59 -0.63 -12.83 14.92
CA SER A 59 0.22 -13.93 14.46
C SER A 59 -0.30 -14.52 13.15
N SER A 60 0.63 -14.87 12.25
CA SER A 60 0.33 -15.65 11.04
C SER A 60 -0.24 -17.03 11.35
N LYS A 61 -0.05 -17.55 12.57
CA LYS A 61 -0.55 -18.85 13.03
C LYS A 61 -2.01 -18.82 13.52
N ASN A 62 -2.66 -17.65 13.57
CA ASN A 62 -4.06 -17.58 13.97
C ASN A 62 -4.95 -18.19 12.87
N PRO A 63 -5.68 -19.30 13.14
CA PRO A 63 -6.42 -20.03 12.11
C PRO A 63 -7.66 -19.28 11.60
N ARG A 64 -8.20 -18.32 12.38
CA ARG A 64 -9.37 -17.52 11.99
C ARG A 64 -8.97 -16.19 11.37
N HIS A 65 -7.97 -15.54 11.96
CA HIS A 65 -7.54 -14.19 11.61
C HIS A 65 -6.00 -14.11 11.60
N PRO A 66 -5.35 -14.71 10.59
CA PRO A 66 -3.90 -14.60 10.45
C PRO A 66 -3.52 -13.12 10.27
N GLY A 67 -2.57 -12.66 11.09
CA GLY A 67 -1.99 -11.33 10.99
C GLY A 67 -0.58 -11.36 10.43
N ASP A 68 -0.05 -10.17 10.16
CA ASP A 68 1.24 -9.98 9.48
C ASP A 68 2.27 -9.23 10.33
N ASP A 69 2.18 -9.28 11.68
CA ASP A 69 3.08 -8.54 12.57
C ASP A 69 4.58 -8.86 12.31
N ALA A 70 4.91 -10.15 12.11
CA ALA A 70 6.27 -10.57 11.81
C ALA A 70 6.76 -10.07 10.44
N ARG A 71 5.89 -10.08 9.42
CA ARG A 71 6.22 -9.61 8.07
C ARG A 71 6.37 -8.10 8.02
N ALA A 72 5.54 -7.35 8.76
CA ALA A 72 5.68 -5.91 8.90
C ALA A 72 7.02 -5.54 9.57
N ALA A 73 7.43 -6.28 10.60
CA ALA A 73 8.72 -6.10 11.26
C ALA A 73 9.90 -6.43 10.34
N GLU A 74 9.78 -7.50 9.54
CA GLU A 74 10.77 -7.86 8.52
C GLU A 74 10.95 -6.76 7.47
N ILE A 75 9.84 -6.22 6.93
CA ILE A 75 9.87 -5.12 5.97
C ILE A 75 10.54 -3.89 6.58
N ALA A 76 10.13 -3.50 7.79
CA ALA A 76 10.69 -2.34 8.50
C ALA A 76 12.21 -2.45 8.72
N LYS A 77 12.70 -3.65 9.01
CA LYS A 77 14.12 -3.90 9.28
C LYS A 77 15.00 -3.81 8.03
N ASN A 78 14.45 -4.14 6.86
CA ASN A 78 15.23 -4.31 5.62
C ASN A 78 15.00 -3.22 4.56
N MET A 79 14.11 -2.26 4.81
CA MET A 79 13.99 -1.07 3.95
C MET A 79 15.14 -0.08 4.18
N VAL A 80 15.58 0.58 3.10
CA VAL A 80 16.71 1.53 3.09
C VAL A 80 16.42 2.77 3.93
N SER A 81 15.16 3.23 3.94
CA SER A 81 14.68 4.24 4.88
C SER A 81 13.58 3.66 5.75
N THR A 82 13.51 4.10 7.01
CA THR A 82 12.48 3.65 7.94
C THR A 82 11.11 4.10 7.41
N PRO A 83 10.23 3.17 7.00
CA PRO A 83 8.90 3.54 6.55
C PRO A 83 8.03 3.92 7.75
N PHE A 84 6.91 4.60 7.48
CA PHE A 84 5.87 4.71 8.49
C PHE A 84 5.18 3.36 8.62
N LEU A 85 4.99 2.91 9.86
CA LEU A 85 4.35 1.64 10.16
C LEU A 85 3.05 1.90 10.90
N TYR A 86 1.95 1.34 10.41
CA TYR A 86 0.67 1.46 11.09
C TYR A 86 -0.13 0.17 11.00
N LYS A 87 -0.17 -0.56 12.12
CA LYS A 87 -1.08 -1.70 12.29
C LYS A 87 -2.52 -1.20 12.37
N THR A 88 -3.40 -1.79 11.58
CA THR A 88 -4.81 -1.39 11.51
C THR A 88 -5.66 -2.39 12.28
N THR A 89 -5.96 -2.09 13.54
CA THR A 89 -6.75 -2.96 14.43
C THR A 89 -8.25 -2.86 14.16
N LYS A 90 -8.69 -1.70 13.65
CA LYS A 90 -10.08 -1.40 13.32
C LYS A 90 -10.19 -0.89 11.89
N LEU A 91 -11.32 -1.15 11.24
CA LEU A 91 -11.56 -0.71 9.87
C LEU A 91 -11.42 0.82 9.69
N LYS A 92 -11.88 1.61 10.67
CA LYS A 92 -11.75 3.07 10.64
C LYS A 92 -10.29 3.56 10.61
N GLU A 93 -9.36 2.79 11.18
CA GLU A 93 -7.93 3.11 11.19
C GLU A 93 -7.34 2.91 9.79
N LEU A 94 -7.73 1.81 9.12
CA LEU A 94 -7.38 1.56 7.73
C LEU A 94 -7.93 2.64 6.79
N ILE A 95 -9.20 3.02 6.96
CA ILE A 95 -9.84 4.10 6.20
C ILE A 95 -9.07 5.42 6.39
N ALA A 96 -8.80 5.81 7.64
CA ALA A 96 -8.09 7.04 7.94
C ALA A 96 -6.67 7.04 7.35
N ALA A 97 -5.93 5.94 7.50
CA ALA A 97 -4.58 5.81 6.95
C ALA A 97 -4.57 5.91 5.42
N ILE A 98 -5.47 5.21 4.72
CA ILE A 98 -5.55 5.28 3.25
C ILE A 98 -6.01 6.67 2.78
N SER A 99 -6.86 7.36 3.55
CA SER A 99 -7.44 8.64 3.13
C SER A 99 -6.40 9.74 2.86
N VAL A 100 -5.26 9.70 3.56
CA VAL A 100 -4.14 10.65 3.41
C VAL A 100 -3.09 10.22 2.40
N CYS A 101 -3.22 9.02 1.79
CA CYS A 101 -2.29 8.54 0.77
C CYS A 101 -2.69 9.02 -0.64
N LYS A 102 -1.69 9.17 -1.51
CA LYS A 102 -1.85 9.55 -2.93
C LYS A 102 -2.11 8.36 -3.84
N LEU A 103 -1.58 7.18 -3.48
CA LEU A 103 -1.72 5.92 -4.22
C LEU A 103 -1.70 4.74 -3.24
N VAL A 104 -2.37 3.64 -3.57
CA VAL A 104 -2.35 2.39 -2.78
C VAL A 104 -1.77 1.24 -3.59
N VAL A 105 -0.76 0.57 -3.02
CA VAL A 105 -0.27 -0.74 -3.44
C VAL A 105 -0.79 -1.78 -2.45
N CYS A 106 -1.47 -2.82 -2.93
CA CYS A 106 -2.02 -3.85 -2.03
C CYS A 106 -2.15 -5.22 -2.69
N CYS A 107 -2.30 -6.26 -1.89
CA CYS A 107 -2.79 -7.55 -2.37
C CYS A 107 -4.31 -7.48 -2.63
N ASP A 108 -4.84 -8.39 -3.44
CA ASP A 108 -6.28 -8.49 -3.66
C ASP A 108 -7.02 -8.88 -2.36
N GLY A 109 -7.90 -7.99 -1.89
CA GLY A 109 -8.57 -8.14 -0.60
C GLY A 109 -9.35 -6.92 -0.16
N GLY A 110 -9.77 -6.89 1.10
CA GLY A 110 -10.64 -5.84 1.63
C GLY A 110 -10.04 -4.42 1.54
N ALA A 111 -8.74 -4.28 1.79
CA ALA A 111 -8.06 -2.98 1.73
C ALA A 111 -8.12 -2.34 0.33
N MET A 112 -8.06 -3.16 -0.73
CA MET A 112 -8.23 -2.72 -2.12
C MET A 112 -9.62 -2.08 -2.35
N HIS A 113 -10.68 -2.69 -1.84
CA HIS A 113 -12.03 -2.14 -1.96
C HIS A 113 -12.22 -0.86 -1.13
N ILE A 114 -11.59 -0.78 0.04
CA ILE A 114 -11.58 0.45 0.84
C ILE A 114 -10.85 1.58 0.10
N ALA A 115 -9.71 1.29 -0.52
CA ALA A 115 -9.00 2.25 -1.35
C ALA A 115 -9.86 2.74 -2.53
N ALA A 116 -10.61 1.83 -3.16
CA ALA A 116 -11.50 2.19 -4.26
C ALA A 116 -12.67 3.07 -3.78
N ALA A 117 -13.26 2.76 -2.62
CA ALA A 117 -14.29 3.59 -2.01
C ALA A 117 -13.80 5.01 -1.65
N LEU A 118 -12.49 5.15 -1.38
CA LEU A 118 -11.83 6.43 -1.12
C LEU A 118 -11.33 7.12 -2.40
N GLY A 119 -11.63 6.60 -3.59
CA GLY A 119 -11.24 7.20 -4.87
C GLY A 119 -9.73 7.17 -5.14
N LYS A 120 -8.98 6.29 -4.48
CA LYS A 120 -7.52 6.24 -4.63
C LYS A 120 -7.11 5.48 -5.89
N PRO A 121 -6.07 5.93 -6.60
CA PRO A 121 -5.38 5.10 -7.59
C PRO A 121 -4.82 3.84 -6.93
N ILE A 122 -5.01 2.68 -7.58
CA ILE A 122 -4.68 1.38 -6.99
C ILE A 122 -3.77 0.57 -7.90
N ILE A 123 -2.71 0.02 -7.33
CA ILE A 123 -1.96 -1.10 -7.90
C ILE A 123 -2.27 -2.30 -7.02
N SER A 124 -2.88 -3.31 -7.61
CA SER A 124 -3.27 -4.50 -6.87
C SER A 124 -2.55 -5.72 -7.42
N ILE A 125 -2.00 -6.53 -6.52
CA ILE A 125 -1.20 -7.73 -6.83
C ILE A 125 -2.02 -8.97 -6.47
N TRP A 126 -2.25 -9.84 -7.45
CA TRP A 126 -3.26 -10.88 -7.38
C TRP A 126 -2.66 -12.27 -7.54
N GLY A 127 -3.18 -13.21 -6.76
CA GLY A 127 -3.02 -14.64 -7.01
C GLY A 127 -4.18 -15.19 -7.85
N SER A 128 -4.89 -16.17 -7.31
CA SER A 128 -5.92 -16.96 -8.03
C SER A 128 -7.33 -16.33 -8.07
N THR A 129 -7.52 -15.12 -7.56
CA THR A 129 -8.85 -14.49 -7.51
C THR A 129 -9.31 -14.04 -8.91
N ASP A 130 -10.59 -14.26 -9.23
CA ASP A 130 -11.18 -13.82 -10.51
C ASP A 130 -11.36 -12.30 -10.55
N LYS A 131 -10.51 -11.63 -11.34
CA LYS A 131 -10.55 -10.17 -11.55
C LYS A 131 -11.88 -9.68 -12.13
N ARG A 132 -12.60 -10.48 -12.92
CA ARG A 132 -13.89 -10.05 -13.50
C ARG A 132 -14.96 -9.78 -12.43
N ARG A 133 -14.82 -10.40 -11.26
CA ARG A 133 -15.76 -10.27 -10.14
C ARG A 133 -15.31 -9.30 -9.07
N TRP A 134 -14.01 -9.20 -8.83
CA TRP A 134 -13.47 -8.53 -7.63
C TRP A 134 -12.65 -7.27 -7.93
N SER A 135 -12.54 -6.84 -9.18
CA SER A 135 -11.72 -5.66 -9.53
C SER A 135 -12.13 -4.40 -8.75
N PRO A 136 -11.19 -3.46 -8.49
CA PRO A 136 -11.52 -2.15 -7.93
C PRO A 136 -12.63 -1.45 -8.72
N TRP A 137 -13.66 -1.00 -8.01
CA TRP A 137 -14.86 -0.45 -8.65
C TRP A 137 -14.68 1.02 -8.99
N LYS A 138 -14.74 1.36 -10.30
CA LYS A 138 -14.81 2.73 -10.83
C LYS A 138 -13.72 3.69 -10.32
N VAL A 139 -12.49 3.20 -10.21
CA VAL A 139 -11.31 4.01 -9.89
C VAL A 139 -10.17 3.68 -10.84
N GLU A 140 -9.22 4.61 -11.00
CA GLU A 140 -7.99 4.36 -11.73
C GLU A 140 -7.21 3.22 -11.05
N ASN A 141 -6.93 2.15 -11.80
CA ASN A 141 -6.25 0.98 -11.23
C ASN A 141 -5.46 0.18 -12.26
N ILE A 142 -4.44 -0.51 -11.77
CA ILE A 142 -3.69 -1.54 -12.50
C ILE A 142 -3.73 -2.83 -11.68
N ILE A 143 -4.12 -3.93 -12.32
CA ILE A 143 -4.16 -5.27 -11.73
C ILE A 143 -2.98 -6.06 -12.28
N LEU A 144 -2.09 -6.49 -11.40
CA LEU A 144 -0.97 -7.36 -11.72
C LEU A 144 -1.32 -8.80 -11.33
N GLN A 145 -1.50 -9.64 -12.35
CA GLN A 145 -1.88 -11.05 -12.20
C GLN A 145 -1.25 -11.86 -13.32
N LYS A 146 -0.21 -12.65 -12.99
CA LYS A 146 0.56 -13.43 -13.97
C LYS A 146 0.15 -14.90 -14.05
N GLY A 147 -0.31 -15.45 -12.93
CA GLY A 147 -0.73 -16.84 -12.81
C GLY A 147 -1.69 -17.01 -11.64
N MET A 148 -1.51 -18.09 -10.89
CA MET A 148 -2.37 -18.40 -9.73
C MET A 148 -1.74 -17.98 -8.41
N ASN A 149 -0.48 -17.55 -8.41
CA ASN A 149 0.24 -17.09 -7.23
C ASN A 149 0.74 -15.65 -7.40
N ALA A 150 0.42 -14.78 -6.44
CA ALA A 150 0.86 -13.39 -6.40
C ALA A 150 2.39 -13.27 -6.44
N ALA A 151 3.13 -14.25 -5.89
CA ALA A 151 4.60 -14.27 -5.91
C ALA A 151 5.21 -14.33 -7.32
N GLU A 152 4.42 -14.67 -8.35
CA GLU A 152 4.87 -14.67 -9.75
C GLU A 152 4.98 -13.26 -10.35
N VAL A 153 4.31 -12.27 -9.74
CA VAL A 153 4.45 -10.85 -10.11
C VAL A 153 5.77 -10.35 -9.56
N ASN A 154 6.63 -9.81 -10.42
CA ASN A 154 7.91 -9.25 -9.99
C ASN A 154 7.80 -7.76 -9.64
N THR A 155 8.88 -7.24 -9.06
CA THR A 155 9.00 -5.85 -8.62
C THR A 155 9.10 -4.87 -9.79
N GLU A 156 9.64 -5.29 -10.93
CA GLU A 156 9.72 -4.47 -12.14
C GLU A 156 8.33 -4.17 -12.69
N GLU A 157 7.44 -5.16 -12.76
CA GLU A 157 6.03 -5.00 -13.14
C GLU A 157 5.30 -4.05 -12.19
N ALA A 158 5.52 -4.20 -10.87
CA ALA A 158 4.95 -3.31 -9.86
C ALA A 158 5.47 -1.86 -9.97
N THR A 159 6.76 -1.69 -10.25
CA THR A 159 7.38 -0.37 -10.43
C THR A 159 6.90 0.31 -11.71
N ALA A 160 6.73 -0.45 -12.80
CA ALA A 160 6.17 0.06 -14.05
C ALA A 160 4.71 0.50 -13.89
N ALA A 161 3.91 -0.30 -13.18
CA ALA A 161 2.53 0.07 -12.82
C ALA A 161 2.51 1.34 -11.95
N PHE A 162 3.45 1.48 -11.03
CA PHE A 162 3.60 2.69 -10.23
C PHE A 162 3.89 3.90 -11.09
N ALA A 163 4.89 3.82 -11.98
CA ALA A 163 5.23 4.89 -12.90
C ALA A 163 4.02 5.34 -13.76
N ALA A 164 3.19 4.40 -14.20
CA ALA A 164 2.01 4.70 -15.01
C ALA A 164 0.91 5.46 -14.24
N LEU A 165 0.76 5.20 -12.95
CA LEU A 165 -0.27 5.85 -12.11
C LEU A 165 0.26 7.06 -11.33
N TRP A 166 1.57 7.17 -11.15
CA TRP A 166 2.17 8.26 -10.37
C TRP A 166 2.17 9.57 -11.16
N LYS A 167 1.26 10.47 -10.77
CA LYS A 167 1.10 11.79 -11.38
C LYS A 167 1.57 12.86 -10.41
N GLU A 168 2.82 13.30 -10.53
CA GLU A 168 3.44 14.28 -9.62
C GLU A 168 2.65 15.60 -9.51
N ALA A 169 1.98 16.02 -10.59
CA ALA A 169 1.29 17.31 -10.68
C ALA A 169 -0.19 17.31 -10.23
N HIS A 170 -0.78 16.17 -9.86
CA HIS A 170 -2.23 16.05 -9.60
C HIS A 170 -2.61 16.15 -8.11
N PHE A 171 -1.64 16.41 -7.24
CA PHE A 171 -1.82 16.41 -5.78
C PHE A 171 -1.22 17.66 -5.13
N ALA A 172 -1.12 18.75 -5.88
CA ALA A 172 -0.73 20.08 -5.43
C ALA A 172 -1.97 20.94 -5.15
#